data_AF-A0A7V3BRF0-F1
#
_entry.id   AF-A0A7V3BRF0-F1
#
_cell.length_a   1.000
_cell.length_b   1.000
_cell.length_c   1.000
_cell.angle_alpha   90.00
_cell.angle_beta   90.00
_cell.angle_gamma   90.00
#
_symmetry.space_group_name_H-M   'P 1'
#
loop_
_entity.id
_entity.type
_entity.pdbx_description
1 polymer ?
#
loop_
_entity_poly.entity_id
_entity_poly.type
_entity_poly.pdbx_seq_one_letter_code
_entity_poly.pdbx_strand_id
1 'polypeptide(L)'
;MHTQGHIPVSAIRHWQGLLHALNHAFNKESMDLLLYLSYPGVENIWYTGDGVLKFAGLVAAALVEIAESQFSVGIRYGNSAPTSPPMTAVRVKVSDKGKLLVDSWLKGDETQYKAALEKGSIS
;
A
#
# COMPACT_ATOMS: atom_id res chain seq x y z
N MET A 1 -28.15 -12.32 27.75
CA MET A 1 -28.96 -11.70 26.69
C MET A 1 -28.23 -11.91 25.37
N HIS A 2 -28.78 -12.74 24.48
CA HIS A 2 -28.20 -13.09 23.19
C HIS A 2 -28.55 -12.00 22.16
N THR A 3 -27.57 -11.22 21.68
CA THR A 3 -27.77 -10.33 20.52
C THR A 3 -27.61 -11.16 19.26
N GLN A 4 -28.72 -11.57 18.65
CA GLN A 4 -28.69 -12.18 17.32
C GLN A 4 -28.13 -11.18 16.31
N GLY A 5 -27.13 -11.64 15.54
CA GLY A 5 -26.44 -10.87 14.52
C GLY A 5 -27.32 -10.55 13.33
N HIS A 6 -28.15 -9.51 13.45
CA HIS A 6 -28.73 -8.85 12.28
C HIS A 6 -27.72 -7.85 11.73
N ILE A 7 -26.93 -8.30 10.75
CA ILE A 7 -26.20 -7.39 9.87
C ILE A 7 -27.27 -6.70 9.00
N PRO A 8 -27.49 -5.38 9.16
CA PRO A 8 -28.54 -4.70 8.44
C PRO A 8 -28.23 -4.72 6.93
N VAL A 9 -29.25 -4.91 6.11
CA VAL A 9 -29.12 -4.98 4.64
C VAL A 9 -28.49 -3.71 4.07
N SER A 10 -28.66 -2.57 4.75
CA SER A 10 -27.94 -1.35 4.46
C SER A 10 -26.42 -1.57 4.54
N ALA A 11 -25.89 -2.12 5.63
CA ALA A 11 -24.46 -2.39 5.76
C ALA A 11 -23.93 -3.22 4.58
N ILE A 12 -24.59 -4.31 4.20
CA ILE A 12 -24.17 -5.16 3.07
C ILE A 12 -24.13 -4.38 1.74
N ARG A 13 -25.16 -3.56 1.47
CA ARG A 13 -25.19 -2.72 0.26
C ARG A 13 -24.12 -1.62 0.27
N HIS A 14 -23.79 -1.09 1.45
CA HIS A 14 -22.69 -0.13 1.61
C HIS A 14 -21.34 -0.80 1.34
N TRP A 15 -21.10 -2.00 1.88
CA TRP A 15 -19.91 -2.80 1.56
C TRP A 15 -19.80 -3.12 0.06
N GLN A 16 -20.92 -3.40 -0.59
CA GLN A 16 -20.97 -3.70 -2.03
C GLN A 16 -20.73 -2.45 -2.89
N GLY A 17 -21.23 -1.29 -2.48
CA GLY A 17 -20.94 0.00 -3.13
C GLY A 17 -19.50 0.46 -2.92
N LEU A 18 -18.95 0.24 -1.72
CA LEU A 18 -17.55 0.47 -1.40
C LEU A 18 -16.65 -0.41 -2.27
N LEU A 19 -16.93 -1.72 -2.34
CA LEU A 19 -16.24 -2.68 -3.22
C LEU A 19 -16.30 -2.29 -4.70
N HIS A 20 -17.40 -1.69 -5.15
CA HIS A 20 -17.57 -1.26 -6.53
C HIS A 20 -16.78 0.01 -6.86
N ALA A 21 -16.77 1.00 -5.95
CA ALA A 21 -15.95 2.21 -6.07
C ALA A 21 -14.44 1.91 -5.94
N LEU A 22 -14.09 0.94 -5.08
CA LEU A 22 -12.75 0.38 -4.94
C LEU A 22 -12.30 -0.31 -6.23
N ASN A 23 -13.16 -1.09 -6.88
CA ASN A 23 -12.77 -1.89 -8.05
C ASN A 23 -12.23 -1.09 -9.24
N HIS A 24 -12.54 0.21 -9.36
CA HIS A 24 -12.12 1.00 -10.53
C HIS A 24 -10.80 1.78 -10.35
N ALA A 25 -10.35 2.03 -9.11
CA ALA A 25 -9.11 2.78 -8.84
C ALA A 25 -8.25 2.18 -7.71
N PHE A 26 -8.78 1.20 -6.97
CA PHE A 26 -8.22 0.70 -5.72
C PHE A 26 -8.61 -0.78 -5.51
N ASN A 27 -7.99 -1.67 -6.28
CA ASN A 27 -8.30 -3.09 -6.22
C ASN A 27 -7.82 -3.71 -4.89
N LYS A 28 -8.32 -4.92 -4.58
CA LYS A 28 -7.94 -5.69 -3.37
C LYS A 28 -6.41 -5.75 -3.18
N GLU A 29 -5.68 -5.99 -4.26
CA GLU A 29 -4.21 -6.07 -4.26
C GLU A 29 -3.56 -4.78 -3.76
N SER A 30 -4.07 -3.61 -4.16
CA SER A 30 -3.57 -2.31 -3.70
C SER A 30 -3.76 -2.13 -2.19
N MET A 31 -4.91 -2.56 -1.65
CA MET A 31 -5.13 -2.52 -0.20
C MET A 31 -4.23 -3.51 0.55
N ASP A 32 -4.08 -4.73 0.03
CA ASP A 32 -3.21 -5.76 0.62
C ASP A 32 -1.75 -5.27 0.69
N LEU A 33 -1.25 -4.63 -0.37
CA LEU A 33 0.09 -4.03 -0.40
C LEU A 33 0.24 -2.86 0.58
N LEU A 34 -0.78 -2.01 0.72
CA LEU A 34 -0.76 -0.90 1.66
C LEU A 34 -0.77 -1.40 3.12
N LEU A 35 -1.59 -2.41 3.41
CA LEU A 35 -1.63 -3.07 4.72
C LEU A 35 -0.30 -3.77 5.02
N TYR A 36 0.29 -4.45 4.04
CA TYR A 36 1.61 -5.08 4.17
C TYR A 36 2.68 -4.06 4.58
N LEU A 37 2.74 -2.91 3.88
CA LEU A 37 3.69 -1.84 4.21
C LEU A 37 3.42 -1.19 5.57
N SER A 38 2.18 -1.25 6.08
CA SER A 38 1.82 -0.72 7.39
C SER A 38 2.06 -1.69 8.55
N TYR A 39 2.39 -2.95 8.26
CA TYR A 39 2.54 -3.99 9.27
C TYR A 39 3.80 -3.74 10.14
N PRO A 40 3.68 -3.73 11.47
CA PRO A 40 4.82 -3.56 12.36
C PRO A 40 5.89 -4.63 12.12
N GLY A 41 7.14 -4.21 11.92
CA GLY A 41 8.25 -5.13 11.64
C GLY A 41 8.51 -5.40 10.16
N VAL A 42 7.67 -4.89 9.24
CA VAL A 42 7.97 -4.79 7.80
C VAL A 42 8.70 -3.47 7.55
N GLU A 43 9.77 -3.26 8.29
CA GLU A 43 10.63 -2.08 8.16
C GLU A 43 11.90 -2.47 7.42
N ASN A 44 12.45 -1.55 6.61
CA ASN A 44 13.72 -1.73 5.91
C ASN A 44 13.75 -2.84 4.83
N ILE A 45 12.61 -3.09 4.17
CA ILE A 45 12.55 -3.99 3.00
C ILE A 45 12.93 -3.23 1.72
N TRP A 46 13.82 -3.83 0.95
CA TRP A 46 14.31 -3.29 -0.32
C TRP A 46 13.70 -4.04 -1.49
N TYR A 47 13.18 -3.29 -2.45
CA TYR A 47 12.55 -3.80 -3.67
C TYR A 47 13.42 -3.51 -4.88
N THR A 48 13.55 -4.47 -5.78
CA THR A 48 14.08 -4.25 -7.12
C THR A 48 13.09 -3.44 -7.97
N GLY A 49 13.55 -2.86 -9.08
CA GLY A 49 12.70 -2.02 -9.93
C GLY A 49 11.41 -2.69 -10.44
N ASP A 50 11.46 -3.99 -10.74
CA ASP A 50 10.29 -4.81 -11.08
C ASP A 50 9.37 -5.05 -9.87
N GLY A 51 9.93 -5.18 -8.67
CA GLY A 51 9.16 -5.26 -7.42
C GLY A 51 8.38 -3.98 -7.12
N VAL A 52 8.95 -2.82 -7.44
CA VAL A 52 8.32 -1.50 -7.25
C VAL A 52 7.11 -1.30 -8.13
N LEU A 53 7.09 -1.91 -9.32
CA LEU A 53 5.99 -1.78 -10.27
C LEU A 53 4.63 -2.19 -9.66
N LYS A 54 4.64 -3.12 -8.70
CA LYS A 54 3.44 -3.54 -7.96
C LYS A 54 2.80 -2.41 -7.16
N PHE A 55 3.59 -1.40 -6.76
CA PHE A 55 3.13 -0.24 -6.03
C PHE A 55 2.79 0.96 -6.93
N ALA A 56 2.89 0.83 -8.26
CA ALA A 56 2.73 1.97 -9.18
C ALA A 56 1.38 2.70 -9.02
N GLY A 57 0.29 1.95 -8.84
CA GLY A 57 -1.03 2.55 -8.58
C GLY A 57 -1.10 3.29 -7.24
N LEU A 58 -0.46 2.77 -6.20
CA LEU A 58 -0.38 3.40 -4.88
C LEU A 58 0.50 4.66 -4.90
N VAL A 59 1.58 4.66 -5.67
CA VAL A 59 2.44 5.82 -5.90
C VAL A 59 1.66 6.90 -6.66
N ALA A 60 0.98 6.53 -7.75
CA ALA A 60 0.14 7.44 -8.52
C ALA A 60 -0.99 8.06 -7.67
N ALA A 61 -1.55 7.29 -6.73
CA ALA A 61 -2.55 7.75 -5.78
C ALA A 61 -1.99 8.55 -4.58
N ALA A 62 -0.67 8.75 -4.51
CA ALA A 62 0.06 9.39 -3.42
C ALA A 62 -0.14 8.73 -2.03
N LEU A 63 -0.42 7.42 -2.01
CA LEU A 63 -0.63 6.63 -0.79
C LEU A 63 0.66 5.97 -0.29
N VAL A 64 1.63 5.80 -1.18
CA VAL A 64 2.99 5.35 -0.85
C VAL A 64 4.00 6.23 -1.57
N GLU A 65 5.21 6.27 -1.04
CA GLU A 65 6.31 7.06 -1.60
C GLU A 65 7.60 6.24 -1.65
N ILE A 66 8.46 6.57 -2.60
CA ILE A 66 9.80 6.00 -2.69
C ILE A 66 10.67 6.77 -1.70
N ALA A 67 11.01 6.11 -0.59
CA ALA A 67 11.74 6.72 0.52
C ALA A 67 13.23 6.89 0.24
N GLU A 68 13.83 5.83 -0.32
CA GLU A 68 15.27 5.72 -0.51
C GLU A 68 15.55 4.89 -1.77
N SER A 69 16.66 5.18 -2.44
CA SER A 69 17.22 4.33 -3.49
C SER A 69 18.67 4.00 -3.17
N GLN A 70 19.06 2.75 -3.40
CA GLN A 70 20.42 2.26 -3.25
C GLN A 70 20.86 1.53 -4.50
N PHE A 71 22.12 1.72 -4.84
CA PHE A 71 22.78 1.00 -5.90
C PHE A 71 23.54 -0.18 -5.28
N SER A 72 23.07 -1.39 -5.51
CA SER A 72 23.74 -2.60 -5.06
C SER A 72 24.64 -3.11 -6.17
N VAL A 73 25.95 -3.11 -5.94
CA VAL A 73 26.89 -3.90 -6.74
C VAL A 73 26.96 -5.30 -6.16
N GLY A 74 26.96 -6.35 -7.00
CA GLY A 74 26.96 -7.74 -6.54
C GLY A 74 28.05 -8.03 -5.50
N ILE A 75 27.80 -9.02 -4.63
CA ILE A 75 28.72 -9.40 -3.54
C ILE A 75 30.12 -9.66 -4.12
N ARG A 76 31.12 -8.94 -3.62
CA ARG A 76 32.53 -9.22 -3.94
C ARG A 76 33.06 -10.23 -2.92
N TYR A 77 33.40 -11.42 -3.41
CA TYR A 77 34.21 -12.36 -2.65
C TYR A 77 35.68 -12.14 -2.99
N GLY A 78 36.45 -11.62 -2.02
CA GLY A 78 37.87 -11.31 -2.20
C GLY A 78 38.11 -10.20 -3.24
N ASN A 79 39.15 -10.34 -4.06
CA ASN A 79 39.55 -9.35 -5.06
C ASN A 79 38.85 -9.53 -6.43
N SER A 80 37.74 -10.27 -6.46
CA SER A 80 37.03 -10.65 -7.68
C SER A 80 36.11 -9.54 -8.19
N ALA A 81 35.85 -9.53 -9.50
CA ALA A 81 34.77 -8.72 -10.06
C ALA A 81 33.41 -9.10 -9.42
N PRO A 82 32.45 -8.16 -9.30
CA PRO A 82 31.12 -8.46 -8.77
C PRO A 82 30.51 -9.65 -9.49
N THR A 83 29.95 -10.60 -8.75
CA THR A 83 29.31 -11.80 -9.33
C THR A 83 27.95 -11.51 -9.95
N SER A 84 27.48 -10.27 -9.89
CA SER A 84 26.20 -9.84 -10.46
C SER A 84 26.28 -8.39 -10.93
N PRO A 85 25.58 -8.05 -12.03
CA PRO A 85 25.52 -6.68 -12.51
C PRO A 85 24.92 -5.78 -11.43
N PRO A 86 25.29 -4.49 -11.42
CA PRO A 86 24.71 -3.55 -10.48
C PRO A 86 23.20 -3.46 -10.64
N MET A 87 22.47 -3.41 -9.53
CA MET A 87 21.02 -3.26 -9.51
C MET A 87 20.60 -2.10 -8.62
N THR A 88 19.57 -1.38 -9.04
CA THR A 88 18.91 -0.38 -8.20
C THR A 88 17.88 -1.09 -7.34
N ALA A 89 18.02 -0.94 -6.02
CA ALA A 89 17.01 -1.30 -5.05
C ALA A 89 16.41 -0.01 -4.47
N VAL A 90 15.12 0.00 -4.17
CA VAL A 90 14.46 1.13 -3.53
C VAL A 90 13.63 0.68 -2.36
N ARG A 91 13.41 1.59 -1.41
CA ARG A 91 12.52 1.40 -0.29
C ARG A 91 11.21 2.13 -0.55
N VAL A 92 10.11 1.43 -0.38
CA VAL A 92 8.75 2.00 -0.45
C VAL A 92 8.25 2.17 0.98
N LYS A 93 7.63 3.32 1.29
CA LYS A 93 6.98 3.57 2.58
C LYS A 93 5.57 4.11 2.39
N VAL A 94 4.72 3.89 3.39
CA VAL A 94 3.37 4.46 3.44
C VAL A 94 3.49 5.97 3.67
N SER A 95 2.82 6.76 2.82
CA SER A 95 2.75 8.22 2.98
C SER A 95 1.80 8.58 4.13
N ASP A 96 1.77 9.85 4.55
CA ASP A 96 0.82 10.26 5.59
C ASP A 96 -0.65 10.10 5.14
N LYS A 97 -0.93 10.30 3.85
CA LYS A 97 -2.24 10.00 3.25
C LYS A 97 -2.54 8.49 3.32
N GLY A 98 -1.56 7.65 3.00
CA GLY A 98 -1.68 6.20 3.09
C GLY A 98 -1.96 5.73 4.52
N LYS A 99 -1.27 6.31 5.52
CA LYS A 99 -1.49 5.98 6.94
C LYS A 99 -2.90 6.32 7.38
N LEU A 100 -3.41 7.51 7.01
CA LEU A 100 -4.79 7.90 7.30
C LEU A 100 -5.79 6.91 6.69
N LEU A 101 -5.54 6.46 5.46
CA LEU A 101 -6.41 5.49 4.79
C LEU A 101 -6.37 4.12 5.47
N VAL A 102 -5.18 3.63 5.86
CA VAL A 102 -5.02 2.39 6.62
C VAL A 102 -5.71 2.47 7.97
N ASP A 103 -5.51 3.56 8.71
CA ASP A 103 -6.15 3.77 10.01
C ASP A 103 -7.67 3.77 9.91
N SER A 104 -8.21 4.45 8.88
CA SER A 104 -9.65 4.50 8.61
C SER A 104 -10.20 3.11 8.28
N TRP A 105 -9.46 2.35 7.47
CA TRP A 105 -9.81 0.97 7.13
C TRP A 105 -9.82 0.05 8.35
N LEU A 106 -8.77 0.10 9.19
CA LEU A 106 -8.66 -0.73 10.40
C LEU A 106 -9.75 -0.41 11.44
N LYS A 107 -10.15 0.87 11.53
CA LYS A 107 -11.23 1.33 12.43
C LYS A 107 -12.63 1.13 11.86
N GLY A 108 -12.75 0.84 10.56
CA GLY A 108 -14.04 0.82 9.86
C GLY A 108 -14.71 2.19 9.75
N ASP A 109 -13.95 3.29 9.81
CA ASP A 109 -14.47 4.66 9.67
C ASP A 109 -14.61 5.04 8.18
N GLU A 110 -15.82 4.87 7.66
CA GLU A 110 -16.15 5.14 6.26
C GLU A 110 -15.97 6.62 5.87
N THR A 111 -16.28 7.55 6.79
CA THR A 111 -16.24 8.99 6.49
C THR A 111 -14.80 9.44 6.31
N GLN A 112 -13.93 9.01 7.22
CA GLN A 112 -12.50 9.30 7.16
C GLN A 112 -11.84 8.62 5.94
N TYR A 113 -12.28 7.41 5.62
CA TYR A 113 -11.80 6.65 4.46
C TYR A 113 -12.09 7.37 3.13
N LYS A 114 -13.33 7.81 2.92
CA LYS A 114 -13.73 8.54 1.70
C LYS A 114 -13.00 9.87 1.57
N ALA A 115 -12.90 10.62 2.68
CA ALA A 115 -12.17 11.89 2.69
C ALA A 115 -10.68 11.72 2.34
N ALA A 116 -10.06 10.61 2.76
CA ALA A 116 -8.67 10.30 2.42
C ALA A 116 -8.48 10.00 0.93
N LEU A 117 -9.47 9.41 0.25
CA LEU A 117 -9.42 9.14 -1.19
C LEU A 117 -9.60 10.42 -2.03
N GLU A 118 -10.55 11.28 -1.69
CA GLU A 118 -10.92 12.46 -2.48
C GLU A 118 -9.85 13.58 -2.46
N LYS A 119 -9.08 13.69 -1.38
CA LYS A 119 -8.01 14.71 -1.23
C LYS A 119 -6.87 14.63 -2.26
N GLY A 120 -6.87 13.67 -3.18
CA GLY A 120 -5.83 13.49 -4.20
C GLY A 120 -6.27 13.70 -5.66
N SER A 121 -7.52 14.10 -5.95
CA SER A 121 -8.00 14.20 -7.34
C SER A 121 -7.74 15.55 -8.03
N ILE A 122 -6.84 16.39 -7.49
CA ILE A 122 -6.47 17.67 -8.11
C ILE A 122 -4.95 17.74 -8.19
N SER A 123 -4.42 17.33 -9.34
CA SER A 123 -3.15 17.77 -9.92
C SER A 123 -3.15 17.43 -11.40
#